data_AF-A0A353NZ08-F1
#
_entry.id   AF-A0A353NZ08-F1
#
_cell.length_a   1.000
_cell.length_b   1.000
_cell.length_c   1.000
_cell.angle_alpha   90.00
_cell.angle_beta   90.00
_cell.angle_gamma   90.00
#
_symmetry.space_group_name_H-M   'P 1'
#
loop_
_entity.id
_entity.type
_entity.pdbx_description
1 polymer ?
#
loop_
_entity_poly.entity_id
_entity_poly.type
_entity_poly.pdbx_seq_one_letter_code
_entity_poly.pdbx_strand_id
1 'polypeptide(L)'
;MALNRELYFIPILQDALKAKDLKSALSKAVTNITQLGKDNLYKEGFENFQKFINEVYDFDDILKKNMNSEPTEYLLDSNLDCKFSIFQGDTLIYIGNLDKSQIIRSIAPGTYAIKLSTGRILWRGEITEEELIMRKNLDGQNIKLAADSEDFKPEPVRIITLLKGQMFLKIFKGFDGGSLQIELQ
;
A
#
# COMPACT_ATOMS: atom_id res chain seq x y z
N MET A 1 -13.97 22.44 -25.46
CA MET A 1 -12.72 21.73 -25.08
C MET A 1 -12.52 20.60 -26.07
N ALA A 2 -11.34 20.49 -26.66
CA ALA A 2 -11.03 19.33 -27.51
C ALA A 2 -10.98 18.08 -26.64
N LEU A 3 -11.64 17.00 -27.07
CA LEU A 3 -11.60 15.72 -26.38
C LEU A 3 -10.16 15.19 -26.43
N ASN A 4 -9.57 14.91 -25.26
CA ASN A 4 -8.27 14.25 -25.22
C ASN A 4 -8.44 12.83 -25.78
N ARG A 5 -7.80 12.57 -26.93
CA ARG A 5 -7.93 11.31 -27.67
C ARG A 5 -7.17 10.15 -27.02
N GLU A 6 -6.24 10.41 -26.09
CA GLU A 6 -5.53 9.39 -25.33
C GLU A 6 -6.34 8.87 -24.13
N LEU A 7 -7.32 9.66 -23.67
CA LEU A 7 -8.14 9.37 -22.49
C LEU A 7 -9.65 9.44 -22.79
N TYR A 8 -10.03 9.34 -24.06
CA TYR A 8 -11.42 9.50 -24.52
C TYR A 8 -12.39 8.50 -23.88
N PHE A 9 -11.90 7.37 -23.39
CA PHE A 9 -12.68 6.35 -22.72
C PHE A 9 -13.14 6.77 -21.31
N ILE A 10 -12.44 7.70 -20.64
CA ILE A 10 -12.80 8.18 -19.29
C ILE A 10 -14.20 8.79 -19.24
N PRO A 11 -14.57 9.79 -20.07
CA PRO A 11 -15.92 10.35 -20.04
C PRO A 11 -16.98 9.32 -20.45
N ILE A 12 -16.68 8.40 -21.37
CA ILE A 12 -17.60 7.34 -21.78
C ILE A 12 -17.92 6.42 -20.59
N LEU A 13 -16.91 6.02 -19.82
CA LEU A 13 -17.10 5.22 -18.61
C LEU A 13 -17.82 6.03 -17.52
N GLN A 14 -17.45 7.30 -17.33
CA GLN A 14 -18.08 8.18 -16.34
C GLN A 14 -19.59 8.30 -16.56
N ASP A 15 -20.03 8.39 -17.82
CA ASP A 15 -21.45 8.48 -18.13
C ASP A 15 -22.17 7.14 -17.94
N ALA A 16 -21.52 6.02 -18.27
CA ALA A 16 -22.07 4.69 -17.97
C ALA A 16 -22.26 4.45 -16.47
N LEU A 17 -21.34 4.94 -15.63
CA LEU A 17 -21.41 4.82 -14.17
C LEU A 17 -22.58 5.58 -13.54
N LYS A 18 -23.18 6.56 -14.24
CA LYS A 18 -24.35 7.31 -13.76
C LYS A 18 -25.68 6.64 -14.12
N ALA A 19 -25.66 5.60 -14.95
CA ALA A 19 -26.87 4.98 -15.46
C ALA A 19 -27.59 4.13 -14.40
N LYS A 20 -28.93 4.10 -14.48
CA LYS A 20 -29.77 3.27 -13.59
C LYS A 20 -29.51 1.77 -13.79
N ASP A 21 -29.25 1.34 -15.03
CA ASP A 21 -28.82 -0.01 -15.37
C ASP A 21 -27.32 -0.01 -15.69
N LEU A 22 -26.53 -0.19 -14.64
CA LEU A 22 -25.06 -0.12 -14.69
C LEU A 22 -24.45 -1.17 -15.63
N LYS A 23 -24.95 -2.41 -15.59
CA LYS A 23 -24.38 -3.52 -16.35
C LYS A 23 -24.58 -3.32 -17.85
N SER A 24 -25.80 -2.95 -18.26
CA SER A 24 -26.09 -2.65 -19.66
C SER A 24 -25.30 -1.43 -20.14
N ALA A 25 -25.21 -0.39 -19.31
CA ALA A 25 -24.49 0.83 -19.65
C ALA A 25 -22.98 0.61 -19.83
N LEU A 26 -22.33 -0.13 -18.91
CA LEU A 26 -20.91 -0.48 -19.04
C LEU A 26 -20.63 -1.34 -20.26
N SER A 27 -21.51 -2.33 -20.55
CA SER A 27 -21.38 -3.13 -21.77
C SER A 27 -21.42 -2.27 -23.03
N LYS A 28 -22.38 -1.34 -23.12
CA LYS A 28 -22.47 -0.38 -24.24
C LYS A 28 -21.26 0.55 -24.31
N ALA A 29 -20.75 1.03 -23.17
CA ALA A 29 -19.56 1.87 -23.11
C ALA A 29 -18.33 1.14 -23.66
N VAL A 30 -18.10 -0.11 -23.25
CA VAL A 30 -16.99 -0.93 -23.77
C VAL A 30 -17.12 -1.13 -25.27
N THR A 31 -18.32 -1.48 -25.78
CA THR A 31 -18.54 -1.60 -27.23
C THR A 31 -18.22 -0.31 -27.97
N ASN A 32 -18.62 0.84 -27.43
CA ASN A 32 -18.34 2.15 -28.02
C ASN A 32 -16.83 2.45 -28.06
N ILE A 33 -16.13 2.22 -26.94
CA ILE A 33 -14.67 2.39 -26.84
C ILE A 33 -13.96 1.50 -27.87
N THR A 34 -14.34 0.21 -27.96
CA THR A 34 -13.76 -0.70 -28.96
C THR A 34 -14.01 -0.26 -30.39
N GLN A 35 -15.19 0.29 -30.69
CA GLN A 35 -15.50 0.76 -32.04
C GLN A 35 -14.72 2.03 -32.40
N LEU A 36 -14.56 2.97 -31.46
CA LEU A 36 -13.75 4.18 -31.64
C LEU A 36 -12.27 3.83 -31.82
N GLY A 37 -11.76 2.85 -31.07
CA GLY A 37 -10.38 2.39 -31.16
C GLY A 37 -9.96 1.79 -32.51
N LYS A 38 -10.91 1.49 -33.42
CA LYS A 38 -10.61 1.06 -34.80
C LYS A 38 -10.14 2.20 -35.70
N ASP A 39 -10.44 3.45 -35.33
CA ASP A 39 -9.94 4.63 -36.02
C ASP A 39 -8.52 4.95 -35.51
N ASN A 40 -7.58 5.13 -36.44
CA ASN A 40 -6.20 5.48 -36.15
C ASN A 40 -6.07 6.72 -35.25
N LEU A 41 -7.03 7.64 -35.28
CA LEU A 41 -7.05 8.82 -34.42
C LEU A 41 -7.22 8.51 -32.92
N TYR A 42 -7.77 7.33 -32.57
CA TYR A 42 -8.02 6.90 -31.20
C TYR A 42 -7.18 5.70 -30.79
N LYS A 43 -6.26 5.25 -31.66
CA LYS A 43 -5.45 4.04 -31.45
C LYS A 43 -4.73 4.05 -30.10
N GLU A 44 -4.00 5.13 -29.81
CA GLU A 44 -3.26 5.27 -28.56
C GLU A 44 -4.17 5.27 -27.32
N GLY A 45 -5.31 5.98 -27.39
CA GLY A 45 -6.28 5.95 -26.29
C GLY A 45 -6.92 4.59 -26.09
N PHE A 46 -7.09 3.81 -27.16
CA PHE A 46 -7.58 2.45 -27.07
C PHE A 46 -6.53 1.51 -26.45
N GLU A 47 -5.25 1.65 -26.81
CA GLU A 47 -4.15 0.92 -26.17
C GLU A 47 -4.08 1.23 -24.66
N ASN A 48 -4.25 2.50 -24.27
CA ASN A 48 -4.32 2.89 -22.85
C ASN A 48 -5.53 2.27 -22.13
N PHE A 49 -6.70 2.26 -22.77
CA PHE A 49 -7.87 1.56 -22.25
C PHE A 49 -7.61 0.06 -22.07
N GLN A 50 -7.00 -0.61 -23.05
CA GLN A 50 -6.67 -2.04 -22.95
C GLN A 50 -5.67 -2.30 -21.82
N LYS A 51 -4.64 -1.48 -21.65
CA LYS A 51 -3.71 -1.59 -20.51
C LYS A 51 -4.43 -1.47 -19.18
N PHE A 52 -5.29 -0.46 -19.04
CA PHE A 52 -6.10 -0.28 -17.83
C PHE A 52 -6.99 -1.48 -17.55
N ILE A 53 -7.71 -1.98 -18.56
CA ILE A 53 -8.60 -3.12 -18.42
C ILE A 53 -7.84 -4.41 -18.11
N ASN A 54 -6.69 -4.64 -18.75
CA ASN A 54 -5.82 -5.78 -18.46
C ASN A 54 -5.31 -5.71 -17.01
N GLU A 55 -4.87 -4.54 -16.53
CA GLU A 55 -4.45 -4.38 -15.14
C GLU A 55 -5.61 -4.69 -14.17
N VAL A 56 -6.83 -4.25 -14.50
CA VAL A 56 -8.04 -4.53 -13.71
C VAL A 56 -8.44 -6.00 -13.78
N TYR A 57 -8.29 -6.66 -14.93
CA TYR A 57 -8.60 -8.09 -15.08
C TYR A 57 -7.54 -8.98 -14.47
N ASP A 58 -6.26 -8.65 -14.60
CA ASP A 58 -5.19 -9.35 -13.88
C ASP A 58 -5.46 -9.26 -12.38
N PHE A 59 -5.92 -8.10 -11.91
CA PHE A 59 -6.42 -7.94 -10.54
C PHE A 59 -7.67 -8.79 -10.25
N ASP A 60 -8.66 -8.85 -11.15
CA ASP A 60 -9.91 -9.61 -10.96
C ASP A 60 -9.74 -11.13 -11.11
N ASP A 61 -8.83 -11.62 -11.95
CA ASP A 61 -8.46 -13.04 -12.08
C ASP A 61 -7.67 -13.49 -10.86
N ILE A 62 -6.81 -12.62 -10.31
CA ILE A 62 -6.19 -12.81 -8.99
C ILE A 62 -7.26 -12.89 -7.89
N LEU A 63 -8.33 -12.08 -7.96
CA LEU A 63 -9.43 -12.14 -6.99
C LEU A 63 -10.32 -13.37 -7.19
N LYS A 64 -10.62 -13.79 -8.43
CA LYS A 64 -11.56 -14.88 -8.75
C LYS A 64 -10.95 -16.27 -8.61
N LYS A 65 -9.69 -16.48 -8.98
CA LYS A 65 -9.00 -17.77 -8.75
C LYS A 65 -8.84 -18.08 -7.26
N ASN A 66 -8.93 -17.05 -6.42
CA ASN A 66 -8.72 -17.12 -4.98
C ASN A 66 -10.00 -16.86 -4.16
N MET A 67 -11.17 -16.71 -4.79
CA MET A 67 -12.43 -16.41 -4.10
C MET A 67 -13.17 -17.64 -3.50
N ASN A 68 -12.49 -18.79 -3.40
CA ASN A 68 -12.90 -19.88 -2.49
C ASN A 68 -12.24 -19.76 -1.10
N SER A 69 -11.40 -18.74 -0.88
CA SER A 69 -10.75 -18.42 0.39
C SER A 69 -10.91 -16.92 0.67
N GLU A 70 -11.05 -16.55 1.94
CA GLU A 70 -11.39 -15.18 2.32
C GLU A 70 -10.35 -14.14 1.81
N PRO A 71 -10.74 -12.86 1.56
CA PRO A 71 -10.02 -11.90 0.70
C PRO A 71 -8.67 -11.35 1.19
N THR A 72 -7.95 -12.09 2.02
CA THR A 72 -6.78 -11.57 2.75
C THR A 72 -5.60 -12.47 2.89
N GLU A 73 -5.64 -13.69 2.36
CA GLU A 73 -4.47 -14.55 2.38
C GLU A 73 -3.46 -14.29 1.25
N TYR A 74 -3.78 -13.46 0.24
CA TYR A 74 -3.00 -13.44 -1.02
C TYR A 74 -2.10 -12.23 -1.26
N LEU A 75 -1.87 -11.34 -0.29
CA LEU A 75 -0.93 -10.23 -0.51
C LEU A 75 0.54 -10.63 -0.38
N LEU A 76 0.83 -11.86 0.08
CA LEU A 76 2.19 -12.36 0.31
C LEU A 76 2.57 -13.59 -0.51
N ASP A 77 1.72 -14.05 -1.43
CA ASP A 77 2.02 -15.24 -2.22
C ASP A 77 2.98 -14.94 -3.39
N SER A 78 4.25 -14.82 -3.01
CA SER A 78 5.44 -15.40 -3.64
C SER A 78 5.79 -15.14 -5.12
N ASN A 79 5.22 -14.13 -5.81
CA ASN A 79 5.82 -13.70 -7.10
C ASN A 79 5.57 -12.26 -7.57
N LEU A 80 4.85 -11.43 -6.81
CA LEU A 80 4.76 -10.01 -7.12
C LEU A 80 5.90 -9.28 -6.40
N ASP A 81 6.72 -8.53 -7.14
CA ASP A 81 7.70 -7.54 -6.62
C ASP A 81 6.92 -6.38 -5.96
N CYS A 82 6.16 -6.71 -4.90
CA CYS A 82 5.33 -5.78 -4.17
C CYS A 82 6.23 -4.91 -3.32
N LYS A 83 6.50 -3.72 -3.84
CA LYS A 83 7.15 -2.64 -3.11
C LYS A 83 6.15 -1.96 -2.20
N PHE A 84 6.63 -1.55 -1.03
CA PHE A 84 5.94 -0.61 -0.19
C PHE A 84 6.80 0.64 -0.01
N SER A 85 6.15 1.73 0.35
CA SER A 85 6.76 3.02 0.62
C SER A 85 6.22 3.57 1.93
N ILE A 86 7.11 4.16 2.72
CA ILE A 86 6.76 4.84 3.98
C ILE A 86 6.94 6.33 3.76
N PHE A 87 5.93 7.09 4.15
CA PHE A 87 5.92 8.55 4.13
C PHE A 87 5.80 9.10 5.55
N GLN A 88 6.46 10.23 5.80
CA GLN A 88 6.20 11.11 6.94
C GLN A 88 5.65 12.43 6.40
N GLY A 89 4.38 12.71 6.67
CA GLY A 89 3.63 13.75 5.95
C GLY A 89 3.61 13.46 4.44
N ASP A 90 4.21 14.36 3.66
CA ASP A 90 4.36 14.23 2.21
C ASP A 90 5.78 13.77 1.79
N THR A 91 6.69 13.59 2.75
CA THR A 91 8.07 13.18 2.48
C THR A 91 8.18 11.67 2.43
N LEU A 92 8.66 11.13 1.32
CA LEU A 92 9.05 9.72 1.21
C LEU A 92 10.33 9.49 2.04
N ILE A 93 10.27 8.58 3.00
CA ILE A 93 11.41 8.26 3.87
C ILE A 93 12.01 6.89 3.60
N TYR A 94 11.23 5.97 3.01
CA TYR A 94 11.69 4.61 2.76
C TYR A 94 10.91 3.93 1.64
N ILE A 95 11.60 3.11 0.84
CA ILE A 95 11.02 2.15 -0.09
C ILE A 95 11.63 0.79 0.22
N GLY A 96 10.80 -0.23 0.34
CA GLY A 96 11.23 -1.60 0.55
C GLY A 96 10.38 -2.59 -0.21
N ASN A 97 10.82 -3.85 -0.19
CA ASN A 97 10.07 -4.97 -0.73
C ASN A 97 9.36 -5.69 0.42
N LEU A 98 8.16 -6.19 0.15
CA LEU A 98 7.37 -6.98 1.09
C LEU A 98 7.92 -8.40 1.28
N ASP A 99 9.08 -8.79 0.74
CA ASP A 99 9.63 -10.15 0.84
C ASP A 99 10.56 -10.35 2.05
N LYS A 100 10.92 -9.27 2.74
CA LYS A 100 11.91 -9.27 3.82
C LYS A 100 11.47 -8.37 4.96
N SER A 101 11.78 -8.78 6.18
CA SER A 101 11.67 -7.89 7.34
C SER A 101 12.60 -6.69 7.16
N GLN A 102 12.10 -5.49 7.38
CA GLN A 102 12.85 -4.24 7.25
C GLN A 102 12.79 -3.44 8.55
N ILE A 103 13.91 -2.83 8.94
CA ILE A 103 13.99 -1.94 10.10
C ILE A 103 14.40 -0.56 9.60
N ILE A 104 13.56 0.44 9.88
CA ILE A 104 13.78 1.85 9.60
C ILE A 104 14.12 2.53 10.94
N ARG A 105 15.36 2.97 11.08
CA ARG A 105 15.87 3.61 12.30
C ARG A 105 15.70 5.13 12.25
N SER A 106 15.81 5.74 13.42
CA SER A 106 15.86 7.21 13.57
C SER A 106 14.62 7.91 13.00
N ILE A 107 13.44 7.35 13.23
CA ILE A 107 12.20 8.02 12.87
C ILE A 107 11.87 9.12 13.89
N ALA A 108 11.24 10.18 13.41
CA ALA A 108 10.84 11.33 14.22
C ALA A 108 9.33 11.32 14.51
N PRO A 109 8.83 12.06 15.51
CA PRO A 109 7.39 12.20 15.71
C PRO A 109 6.70 12.81 14.48
N GLY A 110 5.46 12.41 14.21
CA GLY A 110 4.65 12.98 13.14
C GLY A 110 3.61 12.03 12.56
N THR A 111 2.98 12.44 11.46
CA THR A 111 2.01 11.61 10.73
C THR A 111 2.72 10.75 9.70
N TYR A 112 2.46 9.45 9.73
CA TYR A 112 3.04 8.48 8.82
C TYR A 112 1.98 7.83 7.94
N ALA A 113 2.41 7.38 6.76
CA ALA A 113 1.60 6.54 5.89
C ALA A 113 2.43 5.44 5.24
N ILE A 114 1.89 4.22 5.18
CA ILE A 114 2.46 3.11 4.44
C ILE A 114 1.60 2.85 3.23
N LYS A 115 2.22 2.83 2.04
CA LYS A 115 1.54 2.62 0.77
C LYS A 115 2.19 1.48 0.00
N LEU A 116 1.38 0.68 -0.68
CA LEU A 116 1.87 -0.24 -1.70
C LEU A 116 2.23 0.51 -2.99
N SER A 117 3.09 -0.08 -3.81
CA SER A 117 3.41 0.41 -5.16
C SER A 117 2.17 0.55 -6.05
N THR A 118 1.11 -0.20 -5.77
CA THR A 118 -0.21 -0.08 -6.41
C THR A 118 -0.98 1.20 -6.04
N GLY A 119 -0.46 2.02 -5.13
CA GLY A 119 -1.11 3.23 -4.62
C GLY A 119 -2.06 2.99 -3.43
N ARG A 120 -2.34 1.73 -3.08
CA ARG A 120 -3.17 1.37 -1.91
C ARG A 120 -2.49 1.82 -0.61
N ILE A 121 -3.22 2.54 0.24
CA ILE A 121 -2.76 2.89 1.60
C ILE A 121 -3.03 1.70 2.51
N LEU A 122 -1.98 1.15 3.12
CA LEU A 122 -2.10 0.08 4.12
C LEU A 122 -2.40 0.62 5.51
N TRP A 123 -1.77 1.73 5.84
CA TRP A 123 -1.94 2.39 7.13
C TRP A 123 -1.61 3.87 7.04
N ARG A 124 -2.29 4.66 7.86
CA ARG A 124 -2.00 6.06 8.12
C ARG A 124 -2.27 6.34 9.59
N GLY A 125 -1.37 7.04 10.25
CA GLY A 125 -1.58 7.44 11.63
C GLY A 125 -0.45 8.29 12.17
N GLU A 126 -0.69 8.85 13.36
CA GLU A 126 0.30 9.62 14.09
C GLU A 126 1.18 8.71 14.94
N ILE A 127 2.44 9.10 15.05
CA ILE A 127 3.45 8.54 15.93
C ILE A 127 3.98 9.67 16.80
N THR A 128 3.85 9.55 18.12
CA THR A 128 4.19 10.62 19.07
C THR A 128 5.62 10.49 19.61
N GLU A 129 6.14 11.56 20.22
CA GLU A 129 7.44 11.52 20.92
C GLU A 129 7.45 10.48 22.04
N GLU A 130 6.34 10.34 22.76
CA GLU A 130 6.21 9.36 23.84
C GLU A 130 6.34 7.92 23.35
N GLU A 131 5.96 7.64 22.10
CA GLU A 131 6.10 6.32 21.47
C GLU A 131 7.53 6.05 20.96
N LEU A 132 8.34 7.09 20.74
CA LEU A 132 9.66 6.98 20.10
C LEU A 132 10.84 7.17 21.05
N ILE A 133 10.69 8.00 22.08
CA ILE A 133 11.79 8.38 22.96
C ILE A 133 11.71 7.62 24.28
N MET A 134 12.78 6.89 24.59
CA MET A 134 13.04 6.40 25.93
C MET A 134 13.59 7.55 26.78
N ARG A 135 12.72 8.19 27.55
CA ARG A 135 13.19 9.07 28.64
C ARG A 135 13.89 8.16 29.66
N LYS A 136 15.12 8.50 30.04
CA LYS A 136 15.80 7.86 31.17
C LYS A 136 14.94 8.07 32.41
N ASN A 137 14.09 7.11 32.75
CA ASN A 137 13.50 7.09 34.07
C ASN A 137 14.65 6.83 35.03
N LEU A 138 14.99 7.87 35.79
CA LEU A 138 15.97 7.85 36.88
C LEU A 138 15.51 6.95 38.06
N ASP A 139 14.33 6.33 37.96
CA ASP A 139 13.70 5.50 38.99
C ASP A 139 14.15 4.03 38.96
N GLY A 140 15.46 3.80 38.90
CA GLY A 140 16.08 2.55 39.37
C GLY A 140 15.77 1.26 38.62
N GLN A 141 15.07 1.28 37.49
CA GLN A 141 14.96 0.10 36.63
C GLN A 141 16.28 -0.10 35.89
N ASN A 142 16.95 -1.20 36.20
CA ASN A 142 18.20 -1.66 35.59
C ASN A 142 18.07 -1.63 34.06
N ILE A 143 18.57 -0.57 33.44
CA ILE A 143 18.97 -0.61 32.03
C ILE A 143 20.16 -1.57 32.01
N LYS A 144 19.94 -2.84 31.67
CA LYS A 144 21.02 -3.81 31.45
C LYS A 144 21.97 -3.17 30.44
N LEU A 145 23.11 -2.71 30.92
CA LEU A 145 24.17 -2.14 30.08
C LEU A 145 24.66 -3.27 29.15
N ALA A 146 25.11 -2.90 27.95
CA ALA A 146 25.47 -3.79 26.84
C ALA A 146 26.56 -4.85 27.13
N ALA A 147 27.03 -4.96 28.38
CA ALA A 147 28.03 -5.92 28.83
C ALA A 147 27.45 -7.26 29.34
N ASP A 148 26.17 -7.30 29.74
CA ASP A 148 25.48 -8.55 30.12
C ASP A 148 24.60 -9.03 28.96
N SER A 149 25.24 -9.52 27.89
CA SER A 149 24.56 -9.95 26.67
C SER A 149 23.88 -11.31 26.83
N GLU A 150 22.74 -11.31 27.51
CA GLU A 150 21.60 -12.10 27.06
C GLU A 150 20.84 -11.27 26.02
N ASP A 151 20.38 -11.90 24.94
CA ASP A 151 19.68 -11.26 23.81
C ASP A 151 18.55 -10.33 24.27
N PHE A 152 18.87 -9.04 24.46
CA PHE A 152 17.85 -8.04 24.75
C PHE A 152 17.02 -7.85 23.49
N LYS A 153 15.86 -8.49 23.44
CA LYS A 153 14.85 -8.28 22.41
C LYS A 153 13.99 -7.09 22.85
N PRO A 154 14.15 -5.90 22.25
CA PRO A 154 13.32 -4.77 22.58
C PRO A 154 11.84 -5.11 22.31
N GLU A 155 10.96 -4.79 23.26
CA GLU A 155 9.53 -4.96 23.06
C GLU A 155 8.95 -3.77 22.28
N PRO A 156 8.06 -4.01 21.29
CA PRO A 156 7.42 -2.94 20.57
C PRO A 156 6.42 -2.22 21.46
N VAL A 157 6.42 -0.89 21.43
CA VAL A 157 5.46 -0.06 22.17
C VAL A 157 4.11 -0.05 21.50
N ARG A 158 4.09 -0.30 20.18
CA ARG A 158 2.88 -0.39 19.40
C ARG A 158 3.05 -1.39 18.27
N ILE A 159 2.05 -2.24 18.10
CA ILE A 159 1.95 -3.20 17.00
C ILE A 159 0.68 -2.89 16.23
N ILE A 160 0.84 -2.64 14.93
CA ILE A 160 -0.27 -2.40 14.02
C ILE A 160 -0.34 -3.60 13.08
N THR A 161 -1.50 -4.24 13.08
CA THR A 161 -1.77 -5.37 12.20
C THR A 161 -2.25 -4.86 10.84
N LEU A 162 -1.52 -5.21 9.80
CA LEU A 162 -1.80 -4.87 8.41
C LEU A 162 -2.18 -6.14 7.66
N LEU A 163 -2.89 -5.98 6.54
CA LEU A 163 -3.22 -7.09 5.64
C LEU A 163 -3.87 -8.30 6.36
N LYS A 164 -4.75 -8.02 7.35
CA LYS A 164 -5.40 -9.00 8.23
C LYS A 164 -4.43 -10.02 8.87
N GLY A 165 -3.32 -9.55 9.43
CA GLY A 165 -2.42 -10.40 10.22
C GLY A 165 -1.17 -10.81 9.46
N GLN A 166 -1.21 -10.73 8.14
CA GLN A 166 -0.08 -11.12 7.31
C GLN A 166 1.14 -10.22 7.47
N MET A 167 0.94 -8.96 7.89
CA MET A 167 2.01 -8.01 8.10
C MET A 167 1.83 -7.28 9.43
N PHE A 168 2.94 -7.05 10.11
CA PHE A 168 3.01 -6.26 11.33
C PHE A 168 3.92 -5.06 11.13
N LEU A 169 3.39 -3.88 11.42
CA LEU A 169 4.18 -2.69 11.65
C LEU A 169 4.39 -2.55 13.16
N LYS A 170 5.64 -2.68 13.58
CA LYS A 170 6.06 -2.58 14.98
C LYS A 170 6.81 -1.27 15.19
N ILE A 171 6.47 -0.56 16.27
CA ILE A 171 7.12 0.70 16.65
C ILE A 171 7.90 0.46 17.94
N PHE A 172 9.18 0.84 17.95
CA PHE A 172 10.05 0.68 19.10
C PHE A 172 10.62 2.04 19.53
N LYS A 173 10.78 2.20 20.85
CA LYS A 173 11.51 3.35 21.41
C LYS A 173 13.02 3.17 21.23
N GLY A 174 13.72 4.29 21.19
CA GLY A 174 15.17 4.36 21.33
C GLY A 174 15.61 5.60 22.09
N PHE A 175 16.90 5.67 22.42
CA PHE A 175 17.48 6.81 23.15
C PHE A 175 17.59 8.06 22.28
N ASP A 176 18.02 7.90 21.03
CA ASP A 176 18.25 9.01 20.08
C ASP A 176 17.15 9.09 19.00
N GLY A 177 16.04 8.37 19.19
CA GLY A 177 14.96 8.22 18.23
C GLY A 177 14.41 6.80 18.21
N GLY A 178 13.15 6.66 17.81
CA GLY A 178 12.52 5.35 17.69
C GLY A 178 12.83 4.67 16.36
N SER A 179 12.25 3.48 16.18
CA SER A 179 12.35 2.73 14.93
C SER A 179 11.03 2.10 14.53
N LEU A 180 10.85 1.90 13.23
CA LEU A 180 9.78 1.10 12.66
C LEU A 180 10.37 -0.19 12.16
N GLN A 181 9.71 -1.31 12.48
CA GLN A 181 9.98 -2.59 11.84
C GLN A 181 8.74 -3.03 11.10
N ILE A 182 8.94 -3.50 9.89
CA ILE A 182 7.92 -4.17 9.11
C ILE A 182 8.33 -5.63 9.02
N GLU A 183 7.42 -6.49 9.46
CA GLU A 183 7.62 -7.93 9.50
C GLU A 183 6.41 -8.62 8.85
N LEU A 184 6.69 -9.69 8.12
CA LEU A 184 5.69 -10.59 7.59
C LEU A 184 5.49 -11.75 8.55
N GLN A 185 4.28 -12.29 8.59
CA GLN A 185 4.02 -13.54 9.27
C GLN A 185 4.54 -14.75 8.48
#